data_AF-A0AA42LDD3-F1
#
_entry.id   AF-A0AA42LDD3-F1
#
_cell.length_a   1.000
_cell.length_b   1.000
_cell.length_c   1.000
_cell.angle_alpha   90.00
_cell.angle_beta   90.00
_cell.angle_gamma   90.00
#
_symmetry.space_group_name_H-M   'P 1'
#
loop_
_entity.id
_entity.type
_entity.pdbx_description
1 polymer ?
#
loop_
_entity_poly.entity_id
_entity_poly.type
_entity_poly.pdbx_seq_one_letter_code
_entity_poly.pdbx_strand_id
1 'polypeptide(L)' 'MLTIILSEQKKYGQVIELQNESWERNVIASSLEDFIQINIDQLKKSDDIRYAFILDNG' A
#
# COMPACT_ATOMS: atom_id res chain seq x y z
N MET A 1 9.45 -13.20 -19.00
CA MET A 1 8.02 -12.85 -18.85
C MET A 1 7.62 -13.15 -17.42
N LEU A 2 7.30 -12.14 -16.61
CA LEU A 2 6.87 -12.35 -15.23
C LEU A 2 5.37 -12.69 -15.26
N THR A 3 5.03 -13.96 -15.05
CA THR A 3 3.63 -14.41 -15.04
C THR A 3 3.03 -14.14 -13.66
N ILE A 4 2.10 -13.19 -13.58
CA ILE A 4 1.35 -12.93 -12.34
C ILE A 4 0.30 -14.03 -12.18
N ILE A 5 0.55 -14.98 -11.27
CA ILE A 5 -0.44 -16.01 -10.92
C ILE A 5 -1.43 -15.40 -9.92
N LEU A 6 -2.62 -15.04 -10.42
CA LEU A 6 -3.75 -14.63 -9.60
C LEU A 6 -4.43 -15.90 -9.08
N SER A 7 -4.52 -16.09 -7.75
CA SER A 7 -5.47 -17.06 -7.16
C SER A 7 -6.88 -16.52 -7.35
N GLU A 8 -7.90 -17.37 -7.25
CA GLU A 8 -9.31 -17.00 -7.54
C GLU A 8 -9.85 -15.81 -6.73
N GLN A 9 -9.16 -15.41 -5.65
CA GLN A 9 -9.48 -14.25 -4.81
C GLN A 9 -8.73 -12.96 -5.19
N LYS A 10 -7.81 -13.01 -6.16
CA LYS A 10 -6.94 -11.89 -6.57
C LYS A 10 -7.51 -11.22 -7.82
N LYS A 11 -7.83 -9.93 -7.72
CA LYS A 11 -8.22 -9.10 -8.86
C LYS A 11 -6.99 -8.52 -9.55
N TYR A 12 -7.07 -8.40 -10.87
CA TYR A 12 -6.10 -7.64 -11.65
C TYR A 12 -6.12 -6.16 -11.23
N GLY A 13 -4.96 -5.52 -11.19
CA GLY A 13 -4.83 -4.09 -10.82
C GLY A 13 -4.77 -3.80 -9.32
N GLN A 14 -4.84 -4.82 -8.46
CA GLN A 14 -4.67 -4.66 -7.01
C GLN A 14 -3.27 -4.18 -6.65
N VAL A 15 -3.19 -3.33 -5.63
CA VAL A 15 -1.93 -2.95 -5.00
C VAL A 15 -1.62 -3.93 -3.89
N ILE A 16 -0.38 -4.42 -3.87
CA ILE A 16 0.08 -5.39 -2.87
C ILE A 16 1.33 -4.88 -2.17
N GLU A 17 1.41 -5.18 -0.89
CA GLU A 17 2.64 -5.07 -0.12
C GLU A 17 3.32 -6.43 -0.10
N LEU A 18 4.61 -6.44 -0.44
CA LEU A 18 5.48 -7.60 -0.34
C LEU A 18 6.48 -7.33 0.78
N GLN A 19 6.30 -8.00 1.90
CA GLN A 19 7.22 -7.87 3.02
C GLN A 19 8.30 -8.95 2.91
N ASN A 20 9.54 -8.51 2.70
CA ASN A 20 10.68 -9.41 2.44
C ASN A 20 10.95 -10.38 3.60
N GLU A 21 10.71 -9.95 4.84
CA GLU A 21 11.04 -10.74 6.04
C GLU A 21 9.95 -11.75 6.42
N SER A 22 8.67 -11.42 6.17
CA SER A 22 7.53 -12.28 6.49
C SER A 22 7.13 -13.21 5.34
N TRP A 23 7.62 -12.98 4.12
CA TRP A 23 7.17 -13.67 2.90
C TRP A 23 5.65 -13.59 2.67
N GLU A 24 5.02 -12.59 3.27
CA GLU A 24 3.59 -12.36 3.16
C GLU A 24 3.27 -11.45 1.98
N ARG A 25 2.17 -11.79 1.31
CA ARG A 25 1.55 -10.96 0.28
C ARG A 25 0.27 -10.37 0.84
N ASN A 26 0.29 -9.10 1.20
CA ASN A 26 -0.89 -8.40 1.65
C ASN A 26 -1.53 -7.58 0.52
N VAL A 27 -2.85 -7.64 0.35
CA VAL A 27 -3.56 -6.78 -0.60
C VAL A 27 -3.98 -5.52 0.13
N ILE A 28 -3.39 -4.38 -0.26
CA ILE A 28 -3.55 -3.12 0.47
C ILE A 28 -4.51 -2.15 -0.22
N ALA A 29 -4.80 -2.35 -1.52
CA ALA A 29 -5.83 -1.60 -2.23
C ALA A 29 -6.34 -2.36 -3.46
N SER A 30 -7.55 -2.02 -3.92
CA SER A 30 -8.16 -2.67 -5.09
C SER A 30 -7.65 -2.12 -6.43
N SER A 31 -7.18 -0.88 -6.42
CA SER A 31 -6.61 -0.16 -7.57
C SER A 31 -5.51 0.81 -7.11
N LEU A 32 -4.74 1.34 -8.06
CA LEU A 32 -3.78 2.41 -7.78
C LEU A 32 -4.49 3.71 -7.33
N GLU A 33 -5.64 4.01 -7.93
CA GLU A 33 -6.46 5.19 -7.57
C GLU A 33 -6.92 5.10 -6.11
N ASP A 34 -7.46 3.95 -5.71
CA ASP A 34 -7.87 3.68 -4.33
C ASP A 34 -6.69 3.89 -3.38
N PHE A 35 -5.51 3.35 -3.72
CA PHE A 35 -4.33 3.49 -2.89
C PHE A 35 -3.90 4.95 -2.71
N ILE A 36 -3.89 5.73 -3.80
CA ILE A 36 -3.57 7.16 -3.75
C ILE A 36 -4.59 7.90 -2.88
N GLN A 37 -5.88 7.64 -3.06
CA GLN A 37 -6.94 8.30 -2.31
C GLN A 37 -6.87 7.98 -0.81
N ILE A 38 -6.63 6.72 -0.44
CA ILE A 38 -6.42 6.28 0.94
C ILE A 38 -5.28 7.07 1.59
N ASN A 39 -4.14 7.23 0.89
CA ASN A 39 -3.00 7.96 1.44
C ASN A 39 -3.26 9.46 1.56
N ILE A 40 -3.94 10.08 0.58
CA ILE A 40 -4.38 11.48 0.68
C ILE A 40 -5.27 11.68 1.90
N ASP A 41 -6.24 10.79 2.11
CA ASP A 41 -7.18 10.90 3.22
C ASP A 41 -6.51 10.66 4.57
N GLN A 42 -5.49 9.81 4.63
CA GLN A 42 -4.67 9.65 5.83
C GLN A 42 -3.81 10.89 6.11
N LEU A 43 -3.16 11.47 5.09
CA LEU A 43 -2.35 12.70 5.24
C LEU A 43 -3.16 13.91 5.69
N LYS A 44 -4.45 13.97 5.35
CA LYS A 44 -5.37 15.00 5.83
C LYS A 44 -5.70 14.86 7.31
N LYS A 45 -5.46 13.70 7.94
CA LYS A 45 -5.69 13.52 9.36
C LYS A 45 -4.60 14.25 10.14
N SER A 46 -5.02 15.00 11.16
CA SER A 46 -4.14 15.84 11.97
C SER A 46 -3.17 15.07 12.87
N ASP A 47 -3.32 13.75 12.96
CA ASP A 47 -2.58 12.85 13.85
C ASP A 47 -1.69 11.85 13.09
N ASP A 48 -1.41 12.08 11.80
CA ASP A 48 -0.56 11.17 11.02
C ASP A 48 0.93 11.32 11.38
N ILE A 49 1.40 10.44 12.27
CA ILE A 49 2.79 10.42 12.75
C ILE A 49 3.76 9.65 11.83
N ARG A 50 3.29 9.01 10.75
CA ARG A 50 4.13 8.12 9.92
C ARG A 50 5.32 8.86 9.29
N TYR A 51 5.16 10.16 9.06
CA TYR A 51 6.19 11.02 8.48
C TYR A 51 6.84 11.95 9.50
N ALA A 52 6.52 11.82 10.79
CA ALA A 52 7.05 12.67 11.85
C ALA A 52 8.59 12.66 11.84
N PHE A 53 9.21 11.50 11.67
CA PHE A 53 10.68 11.40 11.57
C PHE A 53 11.27 12.29 10.46
N ILE A 54 10.63 12.34 9.28
CA ILE A 54 11.09 13.17 8.15
C ILE A 54 10.87 14.65 8.46
N LEU A 55 9.72 15.00 9.05
CA LEU A 55 9.41 16.37 9.41
C LEU A 55 10.32 16.90 10.52
N ASP A 56 10.68 16.04 11.47
CA ASP A 56 11.51 16.38 12.63
C ASP A 56 13.02 16.43 12.31
N ASN A 57 13.46 15.76 11.23
CA ASN A 57 14.88 15.60 10.89
C ASN A 57 15.23 16.05 9.45
N GLY A 58 14.29 16.69 8.75
CA GLY A 58 14.42 17.17 7.38
C GLY A 58 14.96 18.59 7.24
#